data_AF-A0A8W8IXF7-F1
#
_entry.id   AF-A0A8W8IXF7-F1
#
_cell.length_a   1.000
_cell.length_b   1.000
_cell.length_c   1.000
_cell.angle_alpha   90.00
_cell.angle_beta   90.00
_cell.angle_gamma   90.00
#
_symmetry.space_group_name_H-M   'P 1'
#
loop_
_entity.id
_entity.type
_entity.pdbx_description
1 polymer ?
#
loop_
_entity_poly.entity_id
_entity_poly.type
_entity_poly.pdbx_seq_one_letter_code
_entity_poly.pdbx_strand_id
1 'polypeptide(L)'
;MRSATIWIFVLMALGLSLRVLSSAGLTREEIVQFKATGKYGASVAVYESDSAVFYISASGLPDHETEKVNPNTATAKNYNLSIPKTPEIVPVPGCVGLGMIGITTTGVAIYNPLAGDLSNAVEGASPEVFDKCDGHASPDGAYHYHKIPESCMYKGEVEEFIGVALDGFPIYGPRVSESQNVTESELDKCHGKVVNGSYRYYVTDKFPYYLGCFKGRVVNPNTMTQYNCSSNNTHWNLENYGYSYYLCHCVNSGTGSGGGGGGRPRPECAPENLNRPRDCPPCPREGCPSPKTSTPKTITGNVTGVQDGSSAAAHVVLEINVLVVFFQVTFLYLLITR
;
A
#
# COMPACT_ATOMS: atom_id res chain seq x y z
N MET A 1 21.94 22.28 54.85
CA MET A 1 21.46 22.99 53.65
C MET A 1 22.50 22.83 52.55
N ARG A 2 22.09 22.53 51.30
CA ARG A 2 22.89 22.04 50.15
C ARG A 2 22.95 20.51 50.04
N SER A 3 21.90 19.89 49.50
CA SER A 3 21.97 18.76 48.55
C SER A 3 20.57 18.20 48.23
N ALA A 4 19.58 19.06 48.02
CA ALA A 4 18.22 18.64 47.67
C ALA A 4 17.76 19.15 46.28
N THR A 5 18.62 19.89 45.57
CA THR A 5 18.23 20.63 44.36
C THR A 5 18.62 19.94 43.05
N ILE A 6 19.30 18.80 43.09
CA ILE A 6 19.87 18.16 41.89
C ILE A 6 18.99 17.00 41.38
N TRP A 7 18.08 16.46 42.19
CA TRP A 7 17.22 15.33 41.80
C TRP A 7 15.92 15.73 41.07
N ILE A 8 15.59 17.03 41.00
CA ILE A 8 14.41 17.52 40.27
C ILE A 8 14.73 17.78 38.79
N PHE A 9 16.00 17.97 38.42
CA PHE A 9 16.38 18.23 37.01
C PHE A 9 16.59 16.97 36.18
N VAL A 10 16.84 15.80 36.79
CA VAL A 10 17.04 14.54 36.04
C VAL A 10 15.71 13.87 35.69
N LEU A 11 14.64 14.13 36.45
CA LEU A 11 13.29 13.66 36.13
C LEU A 11 12.57 14.51 35.05
N MET A 12 13.06 15.71 34.73
CA MET A 12 12.58 16.49 33.58
C MET A 12 13.18 16.05 32.25
N ALA A 13 14.27 15.28 32.24
CA ALA A 13 14.94 14.83 31.01
C ALA A 13 14.48 13.44 30.51
N LEU A 14 13.75 12.68 31.33
CA LEU A 14 13.14 11.38 30.97
C LEU A 14 11.64 11.48 30.65
N GLY A 15 11.12 12.70 30.58
CA GLY A 15 9.83 13.02 29.97
C GLY A 15 9.98 13.31 28.49
N LEU A 16 10.77 12.52 27.75
CA LEU A 16 10.66 12.49 26.29
C LEU A 16 9.29 11.86 26.00
N SER A 17 8.25 12.68 26.13
CA SER A 17 6.93 12.43 25.60
C SER A 17 7.18 11.93 24.19
N LEU A 18 6.95 10.63 23.96
CA LEU A 18 6.71 10.11 22.63
C LEU A 18 5.50 10.91 22.15
N ARG A 19 5.73 12.08 21.57
CA ARG A 19 4.70 12.78 20.81
C ARG A 19 4.53 11.88 19.62
N VAL A 20 3.57 10.97 19.72
CA VAL A 20 2.92 10.43 18.55
C VAL A 20 2.60 11.66 17.71
N LEU A 21 3.30 11.82 16.59
CA LEU A 21 2.99 12.85 15.62
C LEU A 21 1.60 12.49 15.11
N SER A 22 0.57 13.00 15.79
CA SER A 22 -0.79 12.98 15.29
C SER A 22 -0.81 13.90 14.08
N SER A 23 -0.59 13.32 12.91
CA SER A 23 -0.82 14.00 11.65
C SER A 23 -2.31 14.27 11.51
N ALA A 24 -2.67 15.48 11.11
CA ALA A 24 -4.08 15.79 10.83
C ALA A 24 -4.58 14.87 9.71
N GLY A 25 -5.78 14.32 9.86
CA GLY A 25 -6.49 13.62 8.79
C GLY A 25 -7.12 14.63 7.85
N LEU A 26 -8.34 14.33 7.38
CA LEU A 26 -9.09 15.27 6.53
C LEU A 26 -9.41 16.57 7.26
N THR A 27 -9.09 17.68 6.60
CA THR A 27 -9.47 19.05 6.95
C THR A 27 -10.94 19.32 6.59
N ARG A 28 -11.49 20.42 7.10
CA ARG A 28 -12.86 20.81 6.75
C ARG A 28 -12.99 21.14 5.27
N GLU A 29 -11.96 21.76 4.70
CA GLU A 29 -11.85 22.15 3.30
C GLU A 29 -11.81 20.93 2.37
N GLU A 30 -11.18 19.83 2.79
CA GLU A 30 -11.20 18.56 2.05
C GLU A 30 -12.55 17.85 2.18
N ILE A 31 -13.15 17.83 3.38
CA ILE A 31 -14.44 17.17 3.62
C ILE A 31 -15.55 17.75 2.72
N VAL A 32 -15.60 19.07 2.56
CA VAL A 32 -16.63 19.71 1.73
C VAL A 32 -16.47 19.45 0.22
N GLN A 33 -15.33 18.90 -0.21
CA GLN A 33 -15.10 18.53 -1.61
C GLN A 33 -15.68 17.16 -1.97
N PHE A 34 -16.08 16.34 -0.99
CA PHE A 34 -16.80 15.10 -1.27
C PHE A 34 -18.19 15.41 -1.85
N LYS A 35 -18.32 15.27 -3.16
CA LYS A 35 -19.52 15.63 -3.91
C LYS A 35 -19.61 14.84 -5.21
N ALA A 36 -20.77 14.23 -5.43
CA ALA A 36 -21.15 13.62 -6.71
C ALA A 36 -22.29 14.44 -7.33
N THR A 37 -22.36 14.49 -8.67
CA THR A 37 -23.45 15.23 -9.35
C THR A 37 -24.83 14.56 -9.28
N GLY A 38 -24.91 13.31 -8.81
CA GLY A 38 -26.16 12.52 -8.83
C GLY A 38 -26.41 11.79 -10.15
N LYS A 39 -25.66 12.13 -11.21
CA LYS A 39 -25.75 11.43 -12.50
C LYS A 39 -25.37 9.97 -12.35
N TYR A 40 -26.01 9.11 -13.14
CA TYR A 40 -25.77 7.66 -13.16
C TYR A 40 -25.93 6.97 -11.80
N GLY A 41 -26.64 7.58 -10.84
CA GLY A 41 -26.81 7.04 -9.49
C GLY A 41 -25.62 7.26 -8.55
N ALA A 42 -24.67 8.12 -8.93
CA ALA A 42 -23.54 8.49 -8.10
C ALA A 42 -24.00 9.27 -6.85
N SER A 43 -23.52 8.86 -5.68
CA SER A 43 -23.72 9.59 -4.44
C SER A 43 -22.51 9.42 -3.53
N VAL A 44 -22.21 10.47 -2.77
CA VAL A 44 -21.17 10.46 -1.74
C VAL A 44 -21.53 11.47 -0.66
N ALA A 45 -21.33 11.10 0.58
CA ALA A 45 -21.55 11.95 1.74
C ALA A 45 -20.59 11.58 2.86
N VAL A 46 -20.04 12.58 3.53
CA VAL A 46 -19.24 12.43 4.73
C VAL A 46 -20.08 12.85 5.93
N TYR A 47 -20.24 11.94 6.89
CA TYR A 47 -20.92 12.20 8.14
C TYR A 47 -19.92 12.33 9.26
N GLU A 48 -20.02 13.46 9.96
CA GLU A 48 -19.25 13.72 11.15
C GLU A 48 -20.08 13.40 12.39
N SER A 49 -19.47 12.72 13.36
CA SER A 49 -20.04 12.40 14.67
C SER A 49 -18.99 12.60 15.76
N ASP A 50 -19.34 12.42 17.03
CA ASP A 50 -18.39 12.47 18.15
C ASP A 50 -17.41 11.27 18.18
N SER A 51 -17.57 10.31 17.26
CA SER A 51 -16.64 9.19 17.15
C SER A 51 -15.28 9.62 16.58
N ALA A 52 -14.26 8.78 16.78
CA ALA A 52 -12.90 9.01 16.29
C ALA A 52 -12.75 8.82 14.76
N VAL A 53 -13.86 8.58 14.05
CA VAL A 53 -13.90 8.33 12.61
C VAL A 53 -14.89 9.27 11.91
N PHE A 54 -14.61 9.57 10.66
CA PHE A 54 -15.61 10.00 9.70
C PHE A 54 -16.32 8.77 9.12
N TYR A 55 -17.62 8.88 8.87
CA TYR A 55 -18.35 7.88 8.10
C TYR A 55 -18.53 8.38 6.67
N ILE A 56 -18.05 7.64 5.69
CA ILE A 56 -18.25 7.97 4.27
C ILE A 56 -19.25 6.99 3.69
N SER A 57 -20.41 7.49 3.27
CA SER A 57 -21.40 6.73 2.51
C SER A 57 -21.27 7.09 1.04
N ALA A 58 -21.15 6.09 0.16
CA ALA A 58 -21.10 6.31 -1.27
C ALA A 58 -21.80 5.20 -2.06
N SER A 59 -22.46 5.51 -3.17
CA SER A 59 -23.04 4.47 -4.01
C SER A 59 -21.98 3.60 -4.69
N GLY A 60 -20.75 4.10 -4.86
CA GLY A 60 -19.67 3.43 -5.60
C GLY A 60 -19.79 3.56 -7.12
N LEU A 61 -20.81 4.28 -7.61
CA LEU A 61 -21.00 4.57 -9.02
C LEU A 61 -20.33 5.91 -9.37
N PRO A 62 -19.66 6.01 -10.54
CA PRO A 62 -19.14 7.28 -11.01
C PRO A 62 -20.26 8.21 -11.45
N ASP A 63 -20.02 9.52 -11.38
CA ASP A 63 -20.96 10.55 -11.83
C ASP A 63 -20.75 10.95 -13.31
N HIS A 64 -19.99 10.14 -14.03
CA HIS A 64 -19.83 10.14 -15.47
C HIS A 64 -20.32 8.81 -16.08
N GLU A 65 -20.44 8.80 -17.40
CA GLU A 65 -20.82 7.59 -18.14
C GLU A 65 -19.70 6.55 -18.06
N THR A 66 -20.06 5.29 -17.84
CA THR A 66 -19.13 4.14 -17.87
C THR A 66 -19.24 3.40 -19.20
N GLU A 67 -18.13 2.89 -19.71
CA GLU A 67 -18.12 2.05 -20.90
C GLU A 67 -17.87 0.58 -20.57
N LYS A 68 -18.53 -0.32 -21.30
CA LYS A 68 -18.34 -1.75 -21.11
C LYS A 68 -17.08 -2.21 -21.85
N VAL A 69 -15.94 -2.08 -21.17
CA VAL A 69 -14.62 -2.50 -21.68
C VAL A 69 -14.23 -3.92 -21.31
N ASN A 70 -14.98 -4.54 -20.40
CA ASN A 70 -14.85 -5.94 -20.01
C ASN A 70 -16.26 -6.58 -19.87
N PRO A 71 -16.39 -7.90 -19.61
CA PRO A 71 -17.70 -8.55 -19.49
C PRO A 71 -18.59 -8.02 -18.36
N ASN A 72 -18.02 -7.26 -17.42
CA ASN A 72 -18.68 -6.81 -16.20
C ASN A 72 -19.47 -5.51 -16.43
N THR A 73 -20.23 -5.09 -15.43
CA THR A 73 -21.05 -3.87 -15.49
C THR A 73 -21.09 -3.24 -14.12
N ALA A 74 -20.92 -1.91 -14.08
CA ALA A 74 -20.96 -1.15 -12.84
C ALA A 74 -22.34 -1.25 -12.18
N THR A 75 -22.36 -1.55 -10.88
CA THR A 75 -23.55 -1.62 -10.04
C THR A 75 -23.30 -0.90 -8.73
N ALA A 76 -24.35 -0.34 -8.13
CA ALA A 76 -24.23 0.31 -6.84
C ALA A 76 -23.72 -0.68 -5.78
N LYS A 77 -22.63 -0.30 -5.10
CA LYS A 77 -22.01 -1.07 -4.02
C LYS A 77 -22.40 -0.58 -2.64
N ASN A 78 -22.87 0.66 -2.53
CA ASN A 78 -23.35 1.27 -1.27
C ASN A 78 -22.30 1.14 -0.14
N TYR A 79 -21.11 1.67 -0.41
CA TYR A 79 -20.02 1.69 0.55
C TYR A 79 -20.41 2.48 1.81
N ASN A 80 -20.04 1.94 2.96
CA ASN A 80 -20.10 2.61 4.25
C ASN A 80 -18.75 2.42 4.94
N LEU A 81 -17.91 3.45 4.87
CA LEU A 81 -16.51 3.40 5.29
C LEU A 81 -16.32 4.17 6.60
N SER A 82 -15.49 3.64 7.48
CA SER A 82 -15.00 4.34 8.67
C SER A 82 -13.57 4.79 8.42
N ILE A 83 -13.34 6.10 8.46
CA ILE A 83 -12.06 6.73 8.14
C ILE A 83 -11.55 7.47 9.38
N PRO A 84 -10.34 7.18 9.89
CA PRO A 84 -9.79 7.86 11.06
C PRO A 84 -9.78 9.38 10.90
N LYS A 85 -10.29 10.12 11.91
CA LYS A 85 -10.18 11.59 11.92
C LYS A 85 -8.76 12.08 12.21
N THR A 86 -8.04 11.30 13.02
CA THR A 86 -6.67 11.57 13.47
C THR A 86 -5.80 10.36 13.15
N PRO A 87 -5.43 10.16 11.87
CA PRO A 87 -4.58 9.05 11.47
C PRO A 87 -3.21 9.14 12.16
N GLU A 88 -2.77 8.02 12.73
CA GLU A 88 -1.48 7.88 13.39
C GLU A 88 -0.48 7.26 12.41
N ILE A 89 0.65 7.93 12.16
CA ILE A 89 1.77 7.34 11.41
C ILE A 89 2.34 6.17 12.22
N VAL A 90 2.29 4.97 11.65
CA VAL A 90 2.82 3.77 12.30
C VAL A 90 4.28 3.51 11.88
N PRO A 91 5.13 2.99 12.79
CA PRO A 91 6.53 2.69 12.47
C PRO A 91 6.67 1.54 11.47
N VAL A 92 5.68 0.65 11.41
CA VAL A 92 5.60 -0.42 10.43
C VAL A 92 4.33 -0.21 9.61
N PRO A 93 4.44 0.18 8.33
CA PRO A 93 3.28 0.37 7.46
C PRO A 93 2.43 -0.89 7.33
N GLY A 94 1.14 -0.68 7.09
CA GLY A 94 0.19 -1.72 6.73
C GLY A 94 0.27 -2.06 5.24
N CYS A 95 0.09 -3.33 4.90
CA CYS A 95 -0.02 -3.74 3.51
C CYS A 95 -1.33 -3.25 2.88
N VAL A 96 -1.30 -3.10 1.55
CA VAL A 96 -2.50 -2.92 0.73
C VAL A 96 -2.96 -4.26 0.16
N GLY A 97 -4.23 -4.59 0.36
CA GLY A 97 -4.86 -5.77 -0.22
C GLY A 97 -5.19 -5.59 -1.71
N LEU A 98 -5.63 -6.65 -2.37
CA LEU A 98 -6.39 -6.49 -3.61
C LEU A 98 -7.68 -5.73 -3.31
N GLY A 99 -8.11 -4.87 -4.24
CA GLY A 99 -9.35 -4.11 -4.11
C GLY A 99 -9.15 -2.73 -3.51
N MET A 100 -10.19 -2.24 -2.83
CA MET A 100 -10.27 -0.85 -2.35
C MET A 100 -9.19 -0.52 -1.32
N ILE A 101 -8.43 0.53 -1.59
CA ILE A 101 -7.43 1.14 -0.71
C ILE A 101 -7.76 2.59 -0.35
N GLY A 102 -8.75 3.17 -1.01
CA GLY A 102 -9.26 4.50 -0.73
C GLY A 102 -10.56 4.78 -1.49
N ILE A 103 -11.06 5.99 -1.34
CA ILE A 103 -12.26 6.45 -2.03
C ILE A 103 -12.05 7.87 -2.56
N THR A 104 -12.53 8.13 -3.78
CA THR A 104 -12.43 9.44 -4.42
C THR A 104 -13.41 10.45 -3.79
N THR A 105 -13.20 11.73 -4.06
CA THR A 105 -14.15 12.81 -3.72
C THR A 105 -15.52 12.63 -4.37
N THR A 106 -15.62 11.85 -5.46
CA THR A 106 -16.89 11.52 -6.14
C THR A 106 -17.52 10.21 -5.66
N GLY A 107 -16.86 9.47 -4.75
CA GLY A 107 -17.41 8.25 -4.15
C GLY A 107 -17.08 6.95 -4.89
N VAL A 108 -16.17 6.98 -5.86
CA VAL A 108 -15.69 5.78 -6.57
C VAL A 108 -14.51 5.16 -5.81
N ALA A 109 -14.41 3.84 -5.84
CA ALA A 109 -13.32 3.14 -5.16
C ALA A 109 -11.97 3.39 -5.85
N ILE A 110 -10.94 3.65 -5.05
CA ILE A 110 -9.54 3.62 -5.47
C ILE A 110 -9.01 2.23 -5.15
N TYR A 111 -8.54 1.50 -6.15
CA TYR A 111 -8.00 0.16 -6.01
C TYR A 111 -6.46 0.18 -5.98
N ASN A 112 -5.88 -0.86 -5.38
CA ASN A 112 -4.43 -1.08 -5.38
C ASN A 112 -3.91 -1.25 -6.82
N PRO A 113 -2.59 -1.15 -7.09
CA PRO A 113 -2.09 -1.10 -8.46
C PRO A 113 -2.06 -2.47 -9.18
N LEU A 114 -2.56 -3.54 -8.53
CA LEU A 114 -2.49 -4.90 -9.06
C LEU A 114 -3.84 -5.36 -9.59
N ALA A 115 -3.79 -6.13 -10.68
CA ALA A 115 -4.91 -6.89 -11.20
C ALA A 115 -5.16 -8.17 -10.39
N GLY A 116 -6.25 -8.88 -10.69
CA GLY A 116 -6.65 -10.09 -9.97
C GLY A 116 -5.66 -11.26 -10.09
N ASP A 117 -4.77 -11.24 -11.08
CA ASP A 117 -3.67 -12.18 -11.29
C ASP A 117 -2.33 -11.72 -10.69
N LEU A 118 -2.35 -10.59 -9.96
CA LEU A 118 -1.21 -9.93 -9.35
C LEU A 118 -0.23 -9.26 -10.33
N SER A 119 -0.59 -9.09 -11.60
CA SER A 119 0.17 -8.22 -12.50
C SER A 119 -0.10 -6.75 -12.21
N ASN A 120 0.74 -5.85 -12.74
CA ASN A 120 0.41 -4.43 -12.80
C ASN A 120 -0.88 -4.25 -13.63
N ALA A 121 -1.89 -3.58 -13.05
CA ALA A 121 -3.18 -3.38 -13.70
C ALA A 121 -3.13 -2.36 -14.83
N VAL A 122 -2.19 -1.41 -14.78
CA VAL A 122 -2.18 -0.24 -15.66
C VAL A 122 -1.30 -0.43 -16.88
N GLU A 123 -0.14 -1.06 -16.72
CA GLU A 123 0.87 -1.19 -17.77
C GLU A 123 1.50 -2.58 -17.81
N GLY A 124 2.30 -2.79 -18.86
CA GLY A 124 3.08 -4.00 -19.05
C GLY A 124 2.31 -5.02 -19.86
N ALA A 125 2.35 -6.25 -19.38
CA ALA A 125 2.07 -7.39 -20.24
C ALA A 125 0.58 -7.70 -20.44
N SER A 126 -0.12 -7.76 -19.33
CA SER A 126 -1.55 -8.04 -19.32
C SER A 126 -2.24 -6.90 -18.59
N PRO A 127 -2.12 -5.66 -19.07
CA PRO A 127 -2.81 -4.55 -18.44
C PRO A 127 -4.31 -4.78 -18.54
N GLU A 128 -5.02 -4.34 -17.52
CA GLU A 128 -6.47 -4.28 -17.55
C GLU A 128 -6.92 -3.28 -18.62
N VAL A 129 -8.12 -3.49 -19.13
CA VAL A 129 -8.74 -2.54 -20.07
C VAL A 129 -9.61 -1.58 -19.26
N PHE A 130 -9.35 -0.29 -19.44
CA PHE A 130 -10.10 0.81 -18.83
C PHE A 130 -10.98 1.51 -19.87
N ASP A 131 -12.07 2.12 -19.41
CA ASP A 131 -12.88 3.01 -20.23
C ASP A 131 -12.22 4.37 -20.43
N LYS A 132 -12.89 5.27 -21.17
CA LYS A 132 -12.42 6.64 -21.42
C LYS A 132 -12.15 7.47 -20.17
N CYS A 133 -12.62 7.02 -19.00
CA CYS A 133 -12.46 7.68 -17.71
C CYS A 133 -11.44 6.96 -16.82
N ASP A 134 -10.62 6.07 -17.40
CA ASP A 134 -9.54 5.34 -16.73
C ASP A 134 -10.00 4.37 -15.62
N GLY A 135 -11.27 3.98 -15.63
CA GLY A 135 -11.82 2.99 -14.71
C GLY A 135 -12.44 1.80 -15.43
N HIS A 136 -12.85 0.81 -14.64
CA HIS A 136 -13.60 -0.33 -15.13
C HIS A 136 -14.40 -1.00 -14.00
N ALA A 137 -15.26 -1.97 -14.34
CA ALA A 137 -16.03 -2.74 -13.37
C ALA A 137 -15.38 -4.10 -13.08
N SER A 138 -15.28 -4.47 -11.80
CA SER A 138 -14.92 -5.82 -11.35
C SER A 138 -16.06 -6.82 -11.59
N PRO A 139 -15.83 -8.15 -11.47
CA PRO A 139 -16.87 -9.17 -11.61
C PRO A 139 -18.06 -9.01 -10.66
N ASP A 140 -17.85 -8.44 -9.47
CA ASP A 140 -18.93 -8.12 -8.51
C ASP A 140 -19.57 -6.74 -8.77
N GLY A 141 -19.23 -6.11 -9.88
CA GLY A 141 -19.81 -4.86 -10.37
C GLY A 141 -19.29 -3.59 -9.70
N ALA A 142 -18.21 -3.65 -8.93
CA ALA A 142 -17.60 -2.45 -8.36
C ALA A 142 -16.84 -1.70 -9.46
N TYR A 143 -17.28 -0.48 -9.79
CA TYR A 143 -16.51 0.42 -10.63
C TYR A 143 -15.38 1.06 -9.81
N HIS A 144 -14.18 1.09 -10.36
CA HIS A 144 -12.99 1.51 -9.62
C HIS A 144 -11.87 2.02 -10.53
N TYR A 145 -10.91 2.69 -9.90
CA TYR A 145 -9.71 3.24 -10.54
C TYR A 145 -8.44 2.60 -9.99
N HIS A 146 -7.54 2.17 -10.88
CA HIS A 146 -6.18 1.74 -10.56
C HIS A 146 -5.13 2.86 -10.73
N LYS A 147 -5.47 3.89 -11.52
CA LYS A 147 -4.69 5.12 -11.75
C LYS A 147 -5.60 6.35 -11.66
N ILE A 148 -5.05 7.56 -11.75
CA ILE A 148 -5.88 8.76 -11.68
C ILE A 148 -6.82 8.88 -12.89
N PRO A 149 -8.13 9.18 -12.68
CA PRO A 149 -9.09 9.41 -13.77
C PRO A 149 -8.87 10.77 -14.43
N GLU A 150 -7.94 10.83 -15.40
CA GLU A 150 -7.46 12.08 -16.02
C GLU A 150 -8.55 12.82 -16.79
N SER A 151 -9.49 12.10 -17.41
CA SER A 151 -10.45 12.69 -18.34
C SER A 151 -11.81 13.05 -17.71
N CYS A 152 -12.13 12.48 -16.54
CA CYS A 152 -13.51 12.51 -16.04
C CYS A 152 -13.66 13.00 -14.60
N MET A 153 -12.60 13.01 -13.81
CA MET A 153 -12.68 13.47 -12.43
C MET A 153 -11.51 14.38 -12.05
N TYR A 154 -10.27 14.01 -12.38
CA TYR A 154 -9.11 14.86 -12.12
C TYR A 154 -9.13 16.08 -13.04
N LYS A 155 -9.01 17.28 -12.47
CA LYS A 155 -9.06 18.55 -13.22
C LYS A 155 -7.69 19.06 -13.60
N GLY A 156 -6.63 18.48 -13.04
CA GLY A 156 -5.29 18.98 -13.27
C GLY A 156 -5.00 20.23 -12.46
N GLU A 157 -5.63 20.47 -11.32
CA GLU A 157 -5.36 21.63 -10.48
C GLU A 157 -4.12 21.41 -9.59
N VAL A 158 -3.45 22.50 -9.19
CA VAL A 158 -2.33 22.42 -8.24
C VAL A 158 -2.87 22.02 -6.88
N GLU A 159 -2.24 21.03 -6.25
CA GLU A 159 -2.63 20.52 -4.93
C GLU A 159 -4.11 20.08 -4.90
N GLU A 160 -4.57 19.50 -6.01
CA GLU A 160 -5.94 18.98 -6.13
C GLU A 160 -6.17 17.80 -5.20
N PHE A 161 -7.20 17.89 -4.36
CA PHE A 161 -7.61 16.82 -3.46
C PHE A 161 -8.44 15.77 -4.22
N ILE A 162 -7.93 14.54 -4.27
CA ILE A 162 -8.50 13.45 -5.07
C ILE A 162 -9.41 12.57 -4.23
N GLY A 163 -9.09 12.37 -2.94
CA GLY A 163 -9.84 11.49 -2.07
C GLY A 163 -9.08 11.14 -0.81
N VAL A 164 -9.49 10.07 -0.14
CA VAL A 164 -8.91 9.63 1.13
C VAL A 164 -8.57 8.15 1.10
N ALA A 165 -7.40 7.80 1.64
CA ALA A 165 -7.00 6.42 1.85
C ALA A 165 -7.74 5.83 3.06
N LEU A 166 -7.88 4.51 3.12
CA LEU A 166 -8.61 3.83 4.21
C LEU A 166 -7.96 4.02 5.60
N ASP A 167 -6.70 4.43 5.66
CA ASP A 167 -6.00 4.76 6.91
C ASP A 167 -6.22 6.21 7.39
N GLY A 168 -6.96 7.03 6.63
CA GLY A 168 -7.37 8.38 7.02
C GLY A 168 -6.53 9.51 6.44
N PHE A 169 -5.47 9.20 5.69
CA PHE A 169 -4.67 10.23 5.04
C PHE A 169 -5.26 10.69 3.70
N PRO A 170 -5.20 12.01 3.41
CA PRO A 170 -5.67 12.53 2.13
C PRO A 170 -4.75 12.10 0.98
N ILE A 171 -5.33 12.00 -0.20
CA ILE A 171 -4.67 11.66 -1.47
C ILE A 171 -4.79 12.88 -2.39
N TYR A 172 -3.66 13.37 -2.90
CA TYR A 172 -3.57 14.52 -3.78
C TYR A 172 -3.11 14.15 -5.18
N GLY A 173 -3.48 14.97 -6.17
CA GLY A 173 -3.03 14.82 -7.55
C GLY A 173 -1.52 15.10 -7.71
N PRO A 174 -0.95 14.79 -8.88
CA PRO A 174 0.50 14.89 -9.10
C PRO A 174 1.03 16.34 -9.07
N ARG A 175 0.23 17.35 -9.39
CA ARG A 175 0.70 18.75 -9.50
C ARG A 175 0.91 19.36 -8.11
N VAL A 176 2.17 19.69 -7.79
CA VAL A 176 2.56 20.40 -6.55
C VAL A 176 2.83 21.89 -6.76
N SER A 177 2.98 22.30 -8.02
CA SER A 177 3.02 23.70 -8.43
C SER A 177 2.55 23.85 -9.87
N GLU A 178 2.43 25.09 -10.36
CA GLU A 178 1.96 25.35 -11.72
C GLU A 178 2.83 24.69 -12.80
N SER A 179 4.11 24.49 -12.54
CA SER A 179 5.06 23.92 -13.52
C SER A 179 5.70 22.62 -13.07
N GLN A 180 5.25 22.01 -11.96
CA GLN A 180 5.91 20.86 -11.38
C GLN A 180 4.91 19.81 -10.87
N ASN A 181 5.13 18.57 -11.31
CA ASN A 181 4.59 17.40 -10.65
C ASN A 181 5.53 16.94 -9.55
N VAL A 182 4.98 16.32 -8.51
CA VAL A 182 5.77 15.61 -7.50
C VAL A 182 6.62 14.53 -8.17
N THR A 183 7.83 14.36 -7.66
CA THR A 183 8.76 13.34 -8.14
C THR A 183 8.89 12.20 -7.13
N GLU A 184 9.21 11.00 -7.61
CA GLU A 184 9.39 9.81 -6.76
C GLU A 184 10.42 10.02 -5.65
N SER A 185 11.46 10.82 -5.90
CA SER A 185 12.49 11.14 -4.89
C SER A 185 12.01 12.04 -3.76
N GLU A 186 10.86 12.72 -3.93
CA GLU A 186 10.21 13.49 -2.87
C GLU A 186 9.24 12.66 -2.03
N LEU A 187 8.88 11.46 -2.50
CA LEU A 187 7.93 10.57 -1.85
C LEU A 187 8.65 9.53 -1.00
N ASP A 188 8.01 9.13 0.09
CA ASP A 188 8.45 7.96 0.84
C ASP A 188 8.00 6.67 0.14
N LYS A 189 8.43 5.53 0.66
CA LYS A 189 8.09 4.20 0.10
C LYS A 189 6.59 3.91 0.01
N CYS A 190 5.75 4.56 0.82
CA CYS A 190 4.30 4.41 0.74
C CYS A 190 3.66 5.36 -0.27
N HIS A 191 4.46 6.14 -0.99
CA HIS A 191 4.03 7.10 -2.01
C HIS A 191 3.38 8.37 -1.42
N GLY A 192 3.88 8.81 -0.26
CA GLY A 192 3.43 10.05 0.37
C GLY A 192 4.57 10.84 1.00
N LYS A 193 4.27 12.05 1.47
CA LYS A 193 5.21 12.91 2.18
C LYS A 193 4.51 13.76 3.23
N VAL A 194 5.29 14.26 4.19
CA VAL A 194 4.79 15.22 5.19
C VAL A 194 4.87 16.62 4.60
N VAL A 195 3.75 17.34 4.58
CA VAL A 195 3.67 18.75 4.22
C VAL A 195 3.00 19.52 5.34
N ASN A 196 3.64 20.60 5.80
CA ASN A 196 3.14 21.43 6.91
C ASN A 196 2.79 20.64 8.18
N GLY A 197 3.52 19.54 8.45
CA GLY A 197 3.31 18.70 9.63
C GLY A 197 2.24 17.60 9.48
N SER A 198 1.56 17.52 8.33
CA SER A 198 0.58 16.48 8.03
C SER A 198 1.07 15.58 6.91
N TYR A 199 0.91 14.26 7.08
CA TYR A 199 1.23 13.29 6.03
C TYR A 199 0.10 13.22 5.02
N ARG A 200 0.46 13.08 3.75
CA ARG A 200 -0.50 12.89 2.65
C ARG A 200 0.12 12.07 1.52
N TYR A 201 -0.73 11.35 0.82
CA TYR A 201 -0.37 10.58 -0.37
C TYR A 201 -0.44 11.45 -1.61
N TYR A 202 0.35 11.07 -2.61
CA TYR A 202 0.34 11.71 -3.91
C TYR A 202 0.16 10.68 -5.01
N VAL A 203 -0.66 11.05 -5.99
CA VAL A 203 -0.79 10.28 -7.22
C VAL A 203 0.39 10.61 -8.15
N THR A 204 0.95 9.60 -8.80
CA THR A 204 1.93 9.77 -9.89
C THR A 204 1.53 8.95 -11.11
N ASP A 205 2.18 9.22 -12.24
CA ASP A 205 2.03 8.42 -13.48
C ASP A 205 2.84 7.11 -13.42
N LYS A 206 3.53 6.85 -12.30
CA LYS A 206 4.34 5.67 -12.08
C LYS A 206 3.70 4.77 -11.03
N PHE A 207 3.99 3.48 -11.13
CA PHE A 207 3.58 2.51 -10.12
C PHE A 207 4.10 2.93 -8.73
N PRO A 208 3.30 2.88 -7.64
CA PRO A 208 2.00 2.23 -7.49
C PRO A 208 0.78 3.13 -7.78
N TYR A 209 0.98 4.24 -8.50
CA TYR A 209 -0.01 5.23 -8.93
C TYR A 209 -0.66 6.00 -7.79
N TYR A 210 -1.21 5.35 -6.77
CA TYR A 210 -1.81 5.99 -5.59
C TYR A 210 -0.96 5.82 -4.33
N LEU A 211 -0.96 4.62 -3.72
CA LEU A 211 -0.15 4.30 -2.55
C LEU A 211 0.35 2.86 -2.55
N GLY A 212 1.58 2.67 -2.06
CA GLY A 212 2.23 1.36 -1.94
C GLY A 212 2.03 0.67 -0.59
N CYS A 213 1.64 1.43 0.44
CA CYS A 213 1.32 0.93 1.78
C CYS A 213 0.45 1.93 2.55
N PHE A 214 -0.30 1.43 3.53
CA PHE A 214 -0.95 2.28 4.53
C PHE A 214 0.10 2.79 5.51
N LYS A 215 0.27 4.11 5.57
CA LYS A 215 1.21 4.79 6.46
C LYS A 215 0.62 4.87 7.87
N GLY A 216 -0.71 4.86 7.97
CA GLY A 216 -1.43 4.84 9.21
C GLY A 216 -2.18 3.53 9.46
N ARG A 217 -2.94 3.53 10.55
CA ARG A 217 -3.79 2.41 10.94
C ARG A 217 -5.16 2.53 10.27
N VAL A 218 -5.53 1.52 9.47
CA VAL A 218 -6.90 1.35 8.98
C VAL A 218 -7.82 0.95 10.14
N VAL A 219 -8.95 1.63 10.29
CA VAL A 219 -9.94 1.38 11.34
C VAL A 219 -11.19 0.77 10.70
N ASN A 220 -11.13 -0.53 10.40
CA ASN A 220 -12.30 -1.30 9.96
C ASN A 220 -12.16 -2.79 10.35
N PRO A 221 -13.18 -3.39 10.99
CA PRO A 221 -13.15 -4.79 11.43
C PRO A 221 -13.04 -5.82 10.28
N ASN A 222 -13.51 -5.51 9.07
CA ASN A 222 -13.49 -6.41 7.90
C ASN A 222 -12.20 -6.28 7.06
N THR A 223 -11.47 -5.19 7.25
CA THR A 223 -10.13 -4.94 6.65
C THR A 223 -9.08 -4.75 7.75
N MET A 224 -9.22 -5.44 8.88
CA MET A 224 -8.11 -5.64 9.84
C MET A 224 -6.99 -6.49 9.20
N THR A 225 -6.48 -6.09 8.05
CA THR A 225 -5.20 -6.51 7.52
C THR A 225 -4.13 -5.73 8.26
N GLN A 226 -3.96 -6.04 9.54
CA GLN A 226 -2.75 -5.68 10.28
C GLN A 226 -1.60 -6.62 9.89
N TYR A 227 -1.52 -7.01 8.61
CA TYR A 227 -0.32 -7.63 8.08
C TYR A 227 0.69 -6.52 7.86
N ASN A 228 1.53 -6.37 8.88
CA ASN A 228 2.62 -5.44 8.89
C ASN A 228 3.61 -5.80 7.77
N CYS A 229 4.12 -4.78 7.06
CA CYS A 229 5.15 -4.88 6.02
C CYS A 229 6.54 -5.22 6.61
N SER A 230 6.59 -6.31 7.37
CA SER A 230 7.72 -6.73 8.20
C SER A 230 8.49 -7.92 7.62
N SER A 231 8.00 -8.52 6.54
CA SER A 231 8.61 -9.69 5.90
C SER A 231 9.03 -9.39 4.45
N ASN A 232 10.15 -9.95 4.01
CA ASN A 232 10.59 -9.83 2.61
C ASN A 232 9.59 -10.40 1.58
N ASN A 233 8.60 -11.18 2.02
CA ASN A 233 7.59 -11.82 1.16
C ASN A 233 6.39 -10.92 0.84
N THR A 234 6.23 -9.79 1.54
CA THR A 234 5.19 -8.78 1.24
C THR A 234 5.70 -7.70 0.27
N HIS A 235 6.95 -7.80 -0.19
CA HIS A 235 7.61 -6.80 -1.01
C HIS A 235 7.58 -7.17 -2.49
N TRP A 236 6.96 -6.32 -3.30
CA TRP A 236 7.39 -6.18 -4.69
C TRP A 236 8.51 -5.15 -4.69
N ASN A 237 9.76 -5.63 -4.62
CA ASN A 237 10.92 -4.79 -4.83
C ASN A 237 11.45 -5.05 -6.25
N LEU A 238 11.17 -4.14 -7.17
CA LEU A 238 11.61 -4.22 -8.55
C LEU A 238 13.03 -3.64 -8.77
N GLU A 239 13.76 -3.27 -7.70
CA GLU A 239 15.09 -2.65 -7.79
C GLU A 239 16.08 -3.53 -8.57
N ASN A 240 15.95 -4.85 -8.46
CA ASN A 240 16.77 -5.83 -9.21
C ASN A 240 16.51 -5.82 -10.73
N TYR A 241 15.44 -5.16 -11.17
CA TYR A 241 15.02 -5.06 -12.57
C TYR A 241 15.10 -3.61 -13.10
N GLY A 242 15.75 -2.70 -12.36
CA GLY A 242 15.93 -1.31 -12.75
C GLY A 242 14.76 -0.38 -12.43
N TYR A 243 13.77 -0.84 -11.67
CA TYR A 243 12.62 -0.05 -11.22
C TYR A 243 12.64 0.12 -9.70
N SER A 244 12.54 1.35 -9.18
CA SER A 244 12.67 1.62 -7.73
C SER A 244 11.31 1.67 -7.00
N TYR A 245 10.34 0.83 -7.38
CA TYR A 245 9.00 0.93 -6.81
C TYR A 245 8.77 -0.06 -5.66
N TYR A 246 8.17 0.45 -4.58
CA TYR A 246 7.80 -0.33 -3.40
C TYR A 246 6.29 -0.55 -3.36
N LEU A 247 5.87 -1.82 -3.34
CA LEU A 247 4.51 -2.20 -2.97
C LEU A 247 4.55 -3.20 -1.83
N CYS A 248 3.87 -2.85 -0.74
CA CYS A 248 3.58 -3.78 0.33
C CYS A 248 2.21 -4.43 0.12
N HIS A 249 2.20 -5.61 -0.48
CA HIS A 249 0.97 -6.33 -0.76
C HIS A 249 0.63 -7.32 0.36
N CYS A 250 -0.64 -7.39 0.76
CA CYS A 250 -1.09 -8.39 1.71
C CYS A 250 -1.07 -9.78 1.07
N VAL A 251 -0.08 -10.62 1.41
CA VAL A 251 -0.06 -12.03 0.98
C VAL A 251 -1.20 -12.75 1.71
N ASN A 252 -2.36 -12.85 1.08
CA ASN A 252 -3.50 -13.54 1.66
C ASN A 252 -3.21 -15.05 1.75
N SER A 253 -2.96 -15.57 2.96
CA SER A 253 -3.54 -16.86 3.36
C SER A 253 -5.04 -16.59 3.53
N GLY A 254 -5.79 -16.77 2.43
CA GLY A 254 -7.04 -16.07 2.17
C GLY A 254 -8.18 -16.20 3.17
N THR A 255 -8.88 -15.09 3.42
CA THR A 255 -10.31 -15.03 3.84
C THR A 255 -10.97 -13.65 3.58
N GLY A 256 -10.38 -12.74 2.82
CA GLY A 256 -11.03 -11.46 2.49
C GLY A 256 -12.13 -11.65 1.44
N SER A 257 -13.40 -11.45 1.80
CA SER A 257 -14.53 -11.43 0.87
C SER A 257 -14.45 -10.24 -0.09
N GLY A 258 -13.65 -10.38 -1.13
CA GLY A 258 -13.58 -9.52 -2.30
C GLY A 258 -12.88 -10.33 -3.39
N GLY A 259 -13.62 -10.79 -4.39
CA GLY A 259 -13.17 -11.81 -5.35
C GLY A 259 -11.90 -11.41 -6.11
N GLY A 260 -10.92 -12.32 -6.11
CA GLY A 260 -9.68 -12.22 -6.89
C GLY A 260 -8.62 -13.14 -6.27
N GLY A 261 -8.20 -14.17 -7.00
CA GLY A 261 -7.41 -15.29 -6.49
C GLY A 261 -6.07 -14.90 -5.88
N GLY A 262 -5.87 -15.20 -4.60
CA GLY A 262 -4.60 -15.04 -3.90
C GLY A 262 -3.54 -16.01 -4.40
N GLY A 263 -2.78 -15.60 -5.42
CA GLY A 263 -1.46 -16.13 -5.68
C GLY A 263 -0.44 -15.55 -4.70
N ARG A 264 0.70 -16.22 -4.52
CA ARG A 264 1.90 -15.53 -4.03
C ARG A 264 2.45 -14.68 -5.17
N PRO A 265 3.10 -13.53 -4.90
CA PRO A 265 3.95 -12.89 -5.89
C PRO A 265 4.89 -13.94 -6.49
N ARG A 266 4.97 -14.03 -7.82
CA ARG A 266 5.94 -14.87 -8.53
C ARG A 266 6.96 -13.97 -9.22
N PRO A 267 7.98 -13.45 -8.49
CA PRO A 267 9.04 -12.62 -9.08
C PRO A 267 9.73 -13.32 -10.25
N GLU A 268 9.78 -14.65 -10.23
CA GLU A 268 10.31 -15.45 -11.34
C GLU A 268 9.51 -15.34 -12.64
N CYS A 269 8.27 -14.81 -12.58
CA CYS A 269 7.43 -14.58 -13.75
C CYS A 269 7.57 -13.18 -14.36
N ALA A 270 8.45 -12.32 -13.81
CA ALA A 270 8.74 -10.99 -14.34
C ALA A 270 9.10 -11.04 -15.85
N PRO A 271 8.59 -10.10 -16.68
CA PRO A 271 8.81 -10.09 -18.14
C PRO A 271 10.28 -10.12 -18.56
N GLU A 272 11.15 -9.51 -17.77
CA GLU A 272 12.58 -9.35 -17.98
C GLU A 272 13.43 -10.51 -17.43
N ASN A 273 12.83 -11.49 -16.76
CA ASN A 273 13.54 -12.65 -16.25
C ASN A 273 13.97 -13.62 -17.37
N LEU A 274 15.27 -13.68 -17.66
CA LEU A 274 15.87 -14.59 -18.66
C LEU A 274 15.64 -16.08 -18.36
N ASN A 275 15.33 -16.45 -17.11
CA ASN A 275 15.10 -17.82 -16.64
C ASN A 275 13.63 -18.06 -16.24
N ARG A 276 12.70 -17.35 -16.87
CA ARG A 276 11.26 -17.43 -16.61
C ARG A 276 10.71 -18.88 -16.71
N PRO A 277 10.06 -19.41 -15.65
CA PRO A 277 9.42 -20.72 -15.70
C PRO A 277 8.34 -20.81 -16.78
N ARG A 278 8.18 -22.00 -17.39
CA ARG A 278 7.22 -22.23 -18.49
C ARG A 278 5.75 -22.20 -18.07
N ASP A 279 5.49 -22.35 -16.78
CA ASP A 279 4.18 -22.29 -16.13
C ASP A 279 3.79 -20.85 -15.72
N CYS A 280 4.62 -19.85 -16.02
CA CYS A 280 4.24 -18.44 -15.89
C CYS A 280 3.22 -18.04 -16.98
N PRO A 281 2.32 -17.06 -16.71
CA PRO A 281 1.39 -16.53 -17.70
C PRO A 281 2.09 -16.07 -19.00
N PRO A 282 1.44 -16.02 -20.17
CA PRO A 282 2.11 -15.63 -21.43
C PRO A 282 2.76 -14.24 -21.37
N CYS A 283 4.03 -14.11 -21.78
CA CYS A 283 4.73 -12.82 -21.96
C CYS A 283 4.27 -12.19 -23.29
N PRO A 284 3.87 -10.92 -23.33
CA PRO A 284 3.70 -10.15 -24.55
C PRO A 284 5.04 -9.54 -24.97
N ARG A 285 5.28 -9.64 -26.27
CA ARG A 285 6.37 -8.95 -26.98
C ARG A 285 6.21 -7.45 -26.73
N GLU A 286 7.24 -6.69 -26.33
CA GLU A 286 8.48 -6.42 -27.08
C GLU A 286 9.78 -6.55 -26.26
N GLY A 287 9.74 -7.10 -25.03
CA GLY A 287 10.90 -7.16 -24.11
C GLY A 287 11.54 -8.53 -23.85
N CYS A 288 10.90 -9.63 -24.27
CA CYS A 288 11.40 -10.99 -24.00
C CYS A 288 12.47 -11.42 -25.04
N PRO A 289 13.69 -11.88 -24.64
CA PRO A 289 14.60 -12.51 -25.59
C PRO A 289 13.99 -13.80 -26.14
N SER A 290 14.07 -13.99 -27.45
CA SER A 290 13.56 -15.20 -28.10
C SER A 290 14.17 -16.45 -27.45
N PRO A 291 13.39 -17.53 -27.21
CA PRO A 291 13.94 -18.77 -26.68
C PRO A 291 15.09 -19.22 -27.58
N LYS A 292 16.31 -19.29 -27.05
CA LYS A 292 17.37 -20.02 -27.72
C LYS A 292 16.89 -21.46 -27.83
N THR A 293 16.71 -21.94 -29.04
CA THR A 293 16.46 -23.34 -29.35
C THR A 293 17.67 -24.16 -28.91
N SER A 294 17.73 -24.52 -27.63
CA SER A 294 18.59 -25.60 -27.18
C SER A 294 17.89 -26.91 -27.53
N THR A 295 18.40 -27.57 -28.56
CA THR A 295 18.14 -28.97 -28.87
C THR A 295 18.24 -29.81 -27.57
N PRO A 296 17.31 -30.75 -27.32
CA PRO A 296 17.38 -31.59 -26.14
C PRO A 296 18.62 -32.49 -26.24
N LYS A 297 19.59 -32.29 -25.35
CA LYS A 297 20.55 -33.36 -25.03
C LYS A 297 19.82 -34.35 -24.13
N THR A 298 19.52 -35.51 -24.69
CA THR A 298 19.16 -36.72 -23.95
C THR A 298 20.28 -37.02 -22.95
N ILE A 299 19.99 -36.93 -21.65
CA ILE A 299 20.84 -37.52 -20.61
C ILE A 299 20.03 -38.66 -19.99
N THR A 300 20.32 -39.85 -20.49
CA THR A 300 20.13 -41.11 -19.78
C THR A 300 21.17 -41.19 -18.66
N GLY A 301 20.74 -41.37 -17.42
CA GLY A 301 21.66 -41.48 -16.27
C GLY A 301 20.93 -41.93 -15.00
N ASN A 302 21.09 -43.20 -14.70
CA ASN A 302 20.55 -43.99 -13.58
C ASN A 302 20.40 -43.26 -12.24
N VAL A 303 19.23 -43.47 -11.62
CA VAL A 303 19.01 -43.32 -10.18
C VAL A 303 19.50 -44.59 -9.49
N THR A 304 20.57 -44.50 -8.71
CA THR A 304 20.92 -45.49 -7.68
C THR A 304 21.59 -44.78 -6.52
N GLY A 305 21.04 -44.93 -5.32
CA GLY A 305 21.72 -44.54 -4.08
C GLY A 305 20.79 -43.98 -3.01
N VAL A 306 19.98 -44.85 -2.41
CA VAL A 306 19.54 -44.66 -1.02
C VAL A 306 20.74 -44.98 -0.13
N GLN A 307 21.18 -44.03 0.69
CA GLN A 307 21.82 -44.32 1.97
C GLN A 307 21.58 -43.20 3.00
N ASP A 308 21.02 -43.71 4.07
CA ASP A 308 20.75 -43.32 5.45
C ASP A 308 21.99 -43.04 6.32
N GLY A 309 21.77 -42.33 7.43
CA GLY A 309 22.71 -42.20 8.57
C GLY A 309 23.24 -40.78 8.76
N SER A 310 22.72 -39.98 9.70
CA SER A 310 23.03 -39.99 11.14
C SER A 310 24.41 -39.38 11.50
N SER A 311 24.33 -38.40 12.41
CA SER A 311 25.35 -37.91 13.36
C SER A 311 26.34 -36.81 12.93
N ALA A 312 26.07 -35.60 13.43
CA ALA A 312 26.95 -34.72 14.22
C ALA A 312 26.26 -33.33 14.28
N ALA A 313 25.53 -33.00 15.35
CA ALA A 313 26.02 -32.32 16.57
C ALA A 313 26.71 -30.98 16.23
N ALA A 314 26.47 -29.82 16.86
CA ALA A 314 25.61 -29.32 17.92
C ALA A 314 25.99 -27.82 18.07
N HIS A 315 25.21 -27.03 18.82
CA HIS A 315 25.49 -25.62 19.25
C HIS A 315 25.20 -24.55 18.17
N VAL A 316 24.43 -23.47 18.38
CA VAL A 316 24.03 -22.71 19.57
C VAL A 316 22.61 -22.14 19.35
N VAL A 317 21.71 -22.43 20.27
CA VAL A 317 20.48 -21.65 20.55
C VAL A 317 20.68 -21.04 21.93
N LEU A 318 20.11 -19.85 22.15
CA LEU A 318 20.24 -18.91 23.29
C LEU A 318 21.41 -17.92 23.17
N GLU A 319 21.04 -16.64 23.07
CA GLU A 319 21.64 -15.46 23.75
C GLU A 319 21.30 -14.17 22.97
N ILE A 320 20.02 -13.76 23.01
CA ILE A 320 19.65 -12.34 22.80
C ILE A 320 18.69 -11.97 23.93
N ASN A 321 19.21 -11.94 25.16
CA ASN A 321 18.56 -11.25 26.29
C ASN A 321 19.54 -10.80 27.38
N VAL A 322 20.86 -10.77 27.10
CA VAL A 322 21.88 -10.32 28.06
C VAL A 322 22.52 -8.97 27.68
N LEU A 323 22.34 -8.47 26.45
CA LEU A 323 22.99 -7.22 26.02
C LEU A 323 22.31 -5.92 26.52
N VAL A 324 21.07 -5.98 27.00
CA VAL A 324 20.33 -4.79 27.48
C VAL A 324 20.47 -4.58 28.99
N VAL A 325 20.81 -5.63 29.75
CA VAL A 325 20.98 -5.54 31.22
C VAL A 325 22.41 -5.16 31.62
N PHE A 326 23.42 -5.46 30.80
CA PHE A 326 24.82 -5.10 31.10
C PHE A 326 25.16 -3.60 30.91
N PHE A 327 24.42 -2.88 30.07
CA PHE A 327 24.65 -1.44 29.86
C PHE A 327 24.02 -0.55 30.95
N GLN A 328 23.03 -1.05 31.71
CA GLN A 328 22.41 -0.25 32.78
C GLN A 328 23.06 -0.43 34.15
N VAL A 329 23.69 -1.59 34.43
CA VAL A 329 24.35 -1.83 35.73
C VAL A 329 25.75 -1.18 35.79
N THR A 330 26.46 -1.09 34.66
CA THR A 330 27.79 -0.48 34.61
C THR A 330 27.76 1.06 34.72
N PHE A 331 26.68 1.69 34.23
CA PHE A 331 26.52 3.15 34.32
C PHE A 331 26.09 3.61 35.72
N LEU A 332 25.36 2.77 36.46
CA LEU A 332 24.92 3.08 37.84
C LEU A 332 26.07 2.89 38.86
N TYR A 333 27.01 1.97 38.62
CA TYR A 333 28.15 1.75 39.52
C TYR A 333 29.20 2.88 39.43
N LEU A 334 29.41 3.46 38.25
CA LEU A 334 30.35 4.58 38.05
C LEU A 334 29.86 5.93 38.59
N LEU A 335 28.56 6.09 38.86
CA LEU A 335 27.95 7.29 39.45
C LEU A 335 27.91 7.27 40.99
N ILE A 336 28.14 6.11 41.63
CA ILE A 336 28.07 5.95 43.09
C ILE A 336 29.48 6.00 43.75
N THR A 337 30.56 5.81 42.99
CA THR A 337 31.94 5.78 43.52
C THR A 337 32.79 7.00 43.15
N ARG A 338 32.20 8.17 42.92
CA ARG A 338 32.88 9.48 42.92
C ARG A 338 32.08 10.53 43.67
#